data_AF-A0A7J9WPY3-F1
#
_entry.id   AF-A0A7J9WPY3-F1
#
_cell.length_a   1.000
_cell.length_b   1.000
_cell.length_c   1.000
_cell.angle_alpha   90.00
_cell.angle_beta   90.00
_cell.angle_gamma   90.00
#
_symmetry.space_group_name_H-M   'P 1'
#
loop_
_entity.id
_entity.type
_entity.pdbx_description
1 polymer ?
#
loop_
_entity_poly.entity_id
_entity_poly.type
_entity_poly.pdbx_seq_one_letter_code
_entity_poly.pdbx_strand_id
1 'polypeptide(L)' 'MPTAVLDAPDGHLARQAARECVRRRLIVERGGPHASVVRFLPLLTVTAEQVETIADRFAEAVAAAERDPGASRGTPPA' A
#
# COMPACT_ATOMS: atom_id res chain seq x y z
N MET A 1 -17.71 9.73 -10.89
CA MET A 1 -16.68 9.15 -9.99
C MET A 1 -17.35 7.99 -9.29
N PRO A 2 -17.03 6.72 -9.59
CA PRO A 2 -17.67 5.61 -8.89
C PRO A 2 -17.36 5.75 -7.41
N THR A 3 -18.41 5.81 -6.59
CA THR A 3 -18.32 5.83 -5.13
C THR A 3 -17.70 4.51 -4.72
N ALA A 4 -16.38 4.48 -4.49
CA ALA A 4 -15.71 3.33 -3.94
C ALA A 4 -16.39 3.04 -2.59
N VAL A 5 -17.06 1.90 -2.50
CA VAL A 5 -17.47 1.34 -1.22
C VAL A 5 -16.17 1.16 -0.46
N LEU A 6 -15.95 1.94 0.60
CA LEU A 6 -14.77 1.77 1.43
C LEU A 6 -14.98 0.49 2.23
N ASP A 7 -14.39 -0.59 1.75
CA ASP A 7 -14.28 -1.85 2.48
C ASP A 7 -13.59 -1.61 3.85
N ALA A 8 -13.76 -2.57 4.75
CA ALA A 8 -13.06 -2.53 6.03
C ALA A 8 -11.53 -2.44 5.79
N PRO A 9 -10.77 -1.78 6.68
CA PRO A 9 -9.34 -1.60 6.49
C PRO A 9 -8.60 -2.93 6.33
N ASP A 10 -7.89 -3.11 5.21
CA ASP A 10 -7.21 -4.37 4.89
C ASP A 10 -5.70 -4.29 5.21
N GLY A 11 -5.33 -4.75 6.41
CA GLY A 11 -3.93 -4.87 6.83
C GLY A 11 -3.12 -5.92 6.07
N HIS A 12 -3.79 -6.91 5.46
CA HIS A 12 -3.14 -7.95 4.67
C HIS A 12 -2.67 -7.39 3.33
N LEU A 13 -3.56 -6.70 2.62
CA LEU A 13 -3.24 -6.01 1.38
C LEU A 13 -2.12 -4.99 1.61
N ALA A 14 -2.20 -4.19 2.67
CA ALA A 14 -1.14 -3.24 3.03
C ALA A 14 0.21 -3.92 3.26
N ARG A 15 0.23 -5.11 3.90
CA ARG A 15 1.45 -5.91 4.08
C ARG A 15 2.01 -6.42 2.75
N GLN A 16 1.17 -6.87 1.83
CA GLN A 16 1.61 -7.32 0.51
C GLN A 16 2.12 -6.17 -0.34
N ALA A 17 1.42 -5.03 -0.35
CA ALA A 17 1.87 -3.82 -1.03
C ALA A 17 3.26 -3.38 -0.52
N ALA A 18 3.49 -3.38 0.80
CA ALA A 18 4.81 -3.06 1.35
C ALA A 18 5.91 -4.04 0.92
N ARG A 19 5.62 -5.34 0.82
CA ARG A 19 6.57 -6.34 0.29
C ARG A 19 6.91 -6.08 -1.17
N GLU A 20 5.90 -5.75 -1.98
CA GLU A 20 6.07 -5.44 -3.40
C GLU A 20 6.85 -4.13 -3.61
N CYS A 21 6.69 -3.15 -2.71
CA CYS A 21 7.50 -1.93 -2.71
C CYS A 21 8.99 -2.27 -2.49
N VAL A 22 9.31 -3.07 -1.48
CA VAL A 22 10.70 -3.46 -1.18
C VAL A 22 11.34 -4.21 -2.36
N ARG A 23 10.59 -5.11 -3.02
CA ARG A 23 11.04 -5.78 -4.25
C ARG A 23 11.42 -4.80 -5.37
N ARG A 24 10.73 -3.65 -5.43
CA ARG A 24 10.96 -2.55 -6.39
C ARG A 24 11.89 -1.46 -5.87
N ARG A 25 12.63 -1.73 -4.78
CA ARG A 25 13.58 -0.79 -4.14
C ARG A 25 12.89 0.48 -3.62
N LEU A 26 11.64 0.37 -3.19
CA LEU A 26 10.88 1.43 -2.54
C LEU A 26 10.59 1.02 -1.10
N ILE A 27 11.06 1.80 -0.13
CA ILE A 27 10.84 1.54 1.30
C ILE A 27 9.66 2.40 1.76
N VAL A 28 8.71 1.77 2.44
CA VAL A 28 7.50 2.41 2.97
C VAL A 28 7.21 1.91 4.38
N GLU A 29 6.60 2.75 5.19
CA GLU A 29 6.14 2.39 6.53
C GLU A 29 4.69 1.89 6.48
N ARG A 30 4.34 0.97 7.39
CA ARG A 30 2.93 0.61 7.63
C ARG A 30 2.47 1.15 8.97
N GLY A 31 1.18 1.45 9.14
CA GLY A 31 0.66 1.95 10.41
C GLY A 31 -0.86 2.04 10.48
N GLY A 32 -1.32 2.79 11.48
CA GLY A 32 -2.72 2.86 11.87
C GLY A 32 -3.16 1.65 12.72
N PRO A 33 -4.36 1.69 13.32
CA PRO A 33 -4.84 0.64 14.23
C PRO A 33 -4.87 -0.77 13.61
N HIS A 34 -5.17 -0.86 12.32
CA HIS A 34 -5.29 -2.13 11.58
C HIS A 34 -4.06 -2.45 10.72
N ALA A 35 -2.96 -1.70 10.88
CA ALA A 35 -1.77 -1.78 10.02
C ALA A 35 -2.07 -1.69 8.51
N SER A 36 -3.17 -1.03 8.15
CA SER A 36 -3.72 -0.92 6.80
C SER A 36 -3.28 0.35 6.06
N VAL A 37 -2.54 1.24 6.72
CA VAL A 37 -2.07 2.50 6.13
C VAL A 37 -0.62 2.36 5.70
N VAL A 38 -0.32 2.69 4.44
CA VAL A 38 1.05 2.84 3.93
C VAL A 38 1.45 4.31 3.98
N ARG A 39 2.65 4.62 4.48
CA ARG A 39 3.16 5.98 4.66
C ARG A 39 4.50 6.15 3.95
N PHE A 40 4.59 7.24 3.19
CA PHE A 40 5.85 7.73 2.64
C PHE A 40 6.48 8.70 3.64
N LEU A 41 7.75 8.48 3.96
CA LEU A 41 8.55 9.36 4.81
C LEU A 41 9.86 9.73 4.09
N PRO A 42 9.79 10.35 2.89
CA PRO A 42 10.99 10.80 2.20
C PRO A 42 11.63 11.97 2.96
N LEU A 43 12.89 12.26 2.61
CA LEU A 43 13.55 13.48 3.04
C LEU A 43 12.81 14.71 2.50
N LEU A 44 12.96 15.85 3.18
CA LEU A 44 12.34 17.13 2.78
C LEU A 44 12.93 17.73 1.48
N THR A 45 13.97 17.11 0.93
CA THR A 45 14.64 17.52 -0.31
C THR A 45 14.16 16.75 -1.56
N VAL A 46 13.12 15.91 -1.42
CA VAL A 46 12.56 15.16 -2.55
C VAL A 46 12.03 16.10 -3.64
N THR A 47 12.33 15.81 -4.90
CA THR A 47 11.87 16.61 -6.04
C THR A 47 10.54 16.09 -6.60
N ALA A 48 9.84 16.91 -7.39
CA ALA A 48 8.60 16.49 -8.06
C ALA A 48 8.81 15.26 -8.97
N GLU A 49 9.88 15.25 -9.77
CA GLU A 49 10.25 14.11 -10.62
C GLU A 49 10.53 12.83 -9.81
N GLN A 50 11.14 12.97 -8.64
CA GLN A 50 11.34 11.85 -7.73
C GLN A 50 10.01 11.36 -7.15
N VAL A 51 9.08 12.26 -6.82
CA VAL A 51 7.73 11.90 -6.36
C VAL A 51 6.96 11.13 -7.44
N GLU A 52 7.02 11.55 -8.70
CA GLU A 52 6.43 10.82 -9.82
C GLU A 52 7.01 9.41 -9.92
N THR A 53 8.34 9.29 -9.88
CA THR A 53 9.02 7.98 -9.89
C THR A 53 8.60 7.09 -8.71
N ILE A 54 8.40 7.67 -7.53
CA ILE A 54 7.92 6.95 -6.34
C ILE A 54 6.47 6.49 -6.54
N ALA A 55 5.61 7.38 -7.05
CA ALA A 55 4.20 7.09 -7.29
C ALA A 55 4.01 5.98 -8.32
N ASP A 56 4.76 6.00 -9.43
CA ASP A 56 4.71 4.97 -10.47
C ASP A 56 5.10 3.60 -9.90
N ARG A 57 6.22 3.52 -9.18
CA ARG A 57 6.68 2.28 -8.54
C ARG A 57 5.69 1.78 -7.49
N PHE A 58 5.06 2.69 -6.75
CA PHE A 58 4.04 2.33 -5.77
C PHE A 58 2.78 1.79 -6.43
N ALA A 59 2.31 2.42 -7.51
CA ALA A 59 1.15 1.95 -8.26
C ALA A 59 1.36 0.52 -8.78
N GLU A 60 2.53 0.23 -9.35
CA GLU A 60 2.89 -1.13 -9.78
C GLU A 60 2.94 -2.13 -8.62
N ALA A 61 3.41 -1.71 -7.45
CA ALA A 61 3.46 -2.54 -6.26
C ALA A 61 2.06 -2.89 -5.73
N VAL A 62 1.14 -1.91 -5.69
CA VAL A 62 -0.26 -2.13 -5.31
C VAL A 62 -0.94 -3.07 -6.29
N ALA A 63 -0.80 -2.83 -7.60
CA ALA A 63 -1.38 -3.69 -8.63
C ALA A 63 -0.82 -5.12 -8.59
N ALA A 64 0.43 -5.32 -8.14
CA ALA A 64 0.98 -6.65 -7.91
C ALA A 64 0.41 -7.32 -6.65
N ALA A 65 0.24 -6.55 -5.57
CA ALA A 65 -0.34 -7.05 -4.32
C ALA A 65 -1.80 -7.49 -4.49
N GLU A 66 -2.61 -6.72 -5.22
CA GLU A 66 -4.01 -7.06 -5.52
C GLU A 66 -4.16 -8.37 -6.31
N ARG A 67 -3.16 -8.72 -7.12
CA ARG A 67 -3.14 -9.97 -7.91
C ARG A 67 -2.75 -11.20 -7.10
N ASP A 68 -2.25 -11.03 -5.87
CA ASP A 68 -1.94 -12.11 -4.94
C ASP A 68 -2.89 -12.08 -3.72
N PRO A 69 -4.22 -12.27 -3.89
CA PRO A 69 -5.21 -12.07 -2.83
C PRO A 69 -5.24 -13.18 -1.77
N GLY A 70 -4.15 -13.91 -1.56
CA GLY A 70 -4.06 -15.00 -0.58
C GLY A 70 -4.20 -14.54 0.87
N ALA A 71 -5.40 -14.15 1.30
CA ALA A 71 -5.99 -14.24 2.66
C ALA A 71 -7.12 -13.23 2.97
N SER A 72 -7.80 -12.58 2.01
CA SER A 72 -8.98 -11.76 2.32
C SER A 72 -10.28 -12.60 2.42
N ARG A 73 -10.34 -13.45 3.46
CA ARG A 73 -11.62 -13.82 4.10
C ARG A 73 -11.48 -13.54 5.59
N GLY A 74 -11.59 -12.27 5.96
CA GLY A 74 -11.72 -11.86 7.36
C GLY A 74 -13.18 -11.98 7.80
N THR A 75 -13.47 -12.98 8.62
CA THR A 75 -14.68 -13.05 9.46
C THR A 75 -14.75 -11.79 10.35
N PRO A 76 -15.90 -11.10 10.47
CA PRO A 76 -16.04 -9.97 11.38
C PRO A 76 -15.91 -10.43 12.85
N PRO A 77 -15.27 -9.63 13.74
CA PRO A 77 -15.20 -9.95 15.16
C PRO A 77 -16.61 -9.90 15.79
N ALA A 78 -16.90 -10.88 16.64
CA ALA A 78 -18.12 -11.00 17.44
C ALA A 78 -18.20 -9.95 18.56
#